data_AF-A0A8F2AY06-F1
#
_entry.id   AF-A0A8F2AY06-F1
#
_cell.length_a   1.000
_cell.length_b   1.000
_cell.length_c   1.000
_cell.angle_alpha   90.00
_cell.angle_beta   90.00
_cell.angle_gamma   90.00
#
_symmetry.space_group_name_H-M   'P 1'
#
loop_
_entity.id
_entity.type
_entity.pdbx_description
1 polymer ?
#
loop_
_entity_poly.entity_id
_entity_poly.type
_entity_poly.pdbx_seq_one_letter_code
_entity_poly.pdbx_strand_id
1 'polypeptide(L)'
;MVVLMRVDIMEAVMMKSVKSTLICWVVFVSFLMIPDIGSGSSTVYYYIPYLSTNGSGATYCVVSNSSTYDVTTMTFAVMASQSVEASQTAQTFSSSLNLGKAKTSLIAFDGQTVSVDGTTGLDISSYTQTSSMYGGTLKFLSTSSGSINCKNILMSCFQGTTSPKRNLIGYLCEDDSTSGPGSYFNLIGY
;
A
#
# COMPACT_ATOMS: atom_id res chain seq x y z
N MET A 1 17.42 -29.09 -30.15
CA MET A 1 17.49 -27.66 -29.82
C MET A 1 18.81 -27.11 -30.34
N VAL A 2 18.83 -26.58 -31.56
CA VAL A 2 19.78 -25.56 -32.06
C VAL A 2 19.21 -25.08 -33.38
N VAL A 3 18.86 -23.80 -33.50
CA VAL A 3 18.95 -23.08 -34.78
C VAL A 3 19.64 -21.76 -34.49
N LEU A 4 20.91 -21.73 -34.89
CA LEU A 4 21.84 -20.61 -34.86
C LEU A 4 21.40 -19.62 -35.96
N MET A 5 21.09 -18.37 -35.60
CA MET A 5 20.96 -17.29 -36.58
C MET A 5 22.34 -16.73 -36.92
N ARG A 6 22.60 -16.60 -38.22
CA ARG A 6 23.77 -15.97 -38.83
C ARG A 6 23.77 -14.45 -38.56
N VAL A 7 24.96 -13.90 -38.37
CA VAL A 7 25.24 -12.49 -38.69
C VAL A 7 26.52 -12.48 -39.53
N ASP A 8 26.33 -12.35 -40.83
CA ASP A 8 27.39 -12.14 -41.81
C ASP A 8 27.80 -10.64 -41.84
N ILE A 9 29.07 -10.47 -42.16
CA ILE A 9 29.96 -9.32 -42.10
C ILE A 9 29.68 -8.27 -43.19
N MET A 10 29.85 -6.97 -42.89
CA MET A 10 30.30 -5.87 -43.79
C MET A 10 30.34 -4.56 -42.96
N GLU A 11 31.34 -3.67 -42.96
CA GLU A 11 32.49 -3.42 -43.81
C GLU A 11 33.72 -3.05 -42.96
N ALA A 12 34.91 -3.46 -43.41
CA ALA A 12 36.17 -2.88 -43.02
C ALA A 12 36.49 -1.70 -43.95
N VAL A 13 36.62 -0.48 -43.42
CA VAL A 13 37.28 0.63 -44.13
C VAL A 13 38.66 0.86 -43.53
N MET A 14 39.64 0.72 -44.41
CA MET A 14 41.07 0.70 -44.19
C MET A 14 41.66 1.96 -43.53
N MET A 15 42.76 1.71 -42.82
CA MET A 15 43.71 2.68 -42.26
C MET A 15 44.22 3.69 -43.30
N LYS A 16 44.30 4.97 -42.90
CA LYS A 16 45.38 5.87 -43.33
C LYS A 16 45.97 6.61 -42.14
N SER A 17 47.26 6.33 -41.95
CA SER A 17 48.23 6.96 -41.06
C SER A 17 48.23 8.49 -41.13
N VAL A 18 48.12 9.17 -39.98
CA VAL A 18 48.92 10.38 -39.65
C VAL A 18 49.12 10.47 -38.13
N LYS A 19 50.39 10.52 -37.70
CA LYS A 19 50.82 10.78 -36.32
C LYS A 19 50.50 12.24 -35.94
N SER A 20 49.78 12.50 -34.85
CA SER A 20 49.93 13.74 -34.07
C SER A 20 49.10 13.71 -32.78
N THR A 21 49.81 13.72 -31.64
CA THR A 21 49.47 14.33 -30.35
C THR A 21 48.00 14.71 -30.08
N LEU A 22 47.34 13.93 -29.21
CA LEU A 22 46.48 14.48 -28.16
C LEU A 22 46.22 13.42 -27.08
N ILE A 23 46.88 13.55 -25.94
CA ILE A 23 46.45 12.93 -24.69
C ILE A 23 45.14 13.62 -24.31
N CYS A 24 44.02 12.99 -24.70
CA CYS A 24 42.68 13.48 -24.40
C CYS A 24 42.08 12.55 -23.33
N TRP A 25 42.05 13.08 -22.11
CA TRP A 25 41.26 12.67 -20.96
C TRP A 25 40.34 11.46 -21.15
N VAL A 26 40.73 10.32 -20.60
CA VAL A 26 39.82 9.24 -20.25
C VAL A 26 38.98 9.71 -19.06
N VAL A 27 37.94 10.51 -19.32
CA VAL A 27 36.81 10.56 -18.40
C VAL A 27 35.81 9.55 -18.92
N PHE A 28 35.96 8.31 -18.48
CA PHE A 28 34.90 7.31 -18.55
C PHE A 28 33.81 7.80 -17.58
N VAL A 29 32.96 8.74 -18.02
CA VAL A 29 31.68 8.97 -17.35
C VAL A 29 30.83 7.76 -17.71
N SER A 30 31.01 6.68 -16.97
CA SER A 30 30.00 5.64 -16.87
C SER A 30 28.77 6.30 -16.25
N PHE A 31 27.93 6.87 -17.11
CA PHE A 31 26.52 7.05 -16.81
C PHE A 31 25.98 5.63 -16.63
N LEU A 32 26.07 5.11 -15.41
CA LEU A 32 25.14 4.11 -14.94
C LEU A 32 23.78 4.79 -15.03
N MET A 33 23.10 4.59 -16.17
CA MET A 33 21.65 4.58 -16.18
C MET A 33 21.28 3.42 -15.27
N ILE A 34 21.20 3.70 -13.97
CA ILE A 34 20.44 2.88 -13.05
C ILE A 34 19.05 2.85 -13.69
N PRO A 35 18.48 1.69 -14.00
CA PRO A 35 17.07 1.67 -14.38
C PRO A 35 16.32 2.36 -13.24
N ASP A 36 15.50 3.35 -13.56
CA ASP A 36 14.50 3.85 -12.63
C ASP A 36 13.52 2.70 -12.37
N ILE A 37 13.82 1.87 -11.36
CA ILE A 37 12.92 0.83 -10.87
C ILE A 37 11.98 1.50 -9.89
N GLY A 38 11.08 2.31 -10.44
CA GLY A 38 10.33 3.26 -9.64
C GLY A 38 9.13 3.84 -10.35
N SER A 39 8.38 3.04 -11.13
CA SER A 39 6.93 3.30 -11.24
C SER A 39 6.30 2.97 -9.88
N GLY A 40 6.69 3.73 -8.86
CA GLY A 40 6.72 3.32 -7.47
C GLY A 40 5.36 3.49 -6.86
N SER A 41 4.50 2.50 -7.04
CA SER A 41 3.32 2.38 -6.20
C SER A 41 3.78 2.15 -4.76
N SER A 42 3.07 2.72 -3.80
CA SER A 42 3.33 2.50 -2.37
C SER A 42 2.08 2.08 -1.66
N THR A 43 2.26 1.18 -0.71
CA THR A 43 1.18 0.44 -0.06
C THR A 43 1.32 0.52 1.44
N VAL A 44 0.21 0.83 2.11
CA VAL A 44 0.10 0.84 3.57
C VAL A 44 -0.98 -0.16 3.97
N TYR A 45 -0.63 -1.03 4.90
CA TYR A 45 -1.50 -2.05 5.47
C TYR A 45 -1.77 -1.74 6.93
N TYR A 46 -3.03 -1.87 7.31
CA TYR A 46 -3.47 -1.80 8.69
C TYR A 46 -4.10 -3.13 9.08
N TYR A 47 -3.45 -3.85 9.99
CA TYR A 47 -3.93 -5.12 10.53
C TYR A 47 -4.74 -4.85 11.79
N ILE A 48 -6.04 -5.11 11.73
CA ILE A 48 -6.98 -4.85 12.81
C ILE A 48 -7.42 -6.20 13.38
N PRO A 49 -6.95 -6.58 14.59
CA PRO A 49 -7.10 -7.94 15.09
C PRO A 49 -8.51 -8.28 15.57
N TYR A 50 -9.30 -7.27 15.95
CA TYR A 50 -10.62 -7.47 16.52
C TYR A 50 -11.63 -6.43 16.04
N LEU A 51 -12.63 -6.92 15.33
CA LEU A 51 -13.83 -6.23 14.86
C LEU A 51 -15.05 -7.09 15.23
N SER A 52 -16.21 -6.45 15.39
CA SER A 52 -17.45 -7.08 15.85
C SER A 52 -18.52 -6.98 14.77
N THR A 53 -19.26 -8.07 14.55
CA THR A 53 -20.46 -8.06 13.69
C THR A 53 -21.72 -7.57 14.43
N ASN A 54 -21.63 -7.32 15.74
CA ASN A 54 -22.65 -6.63 16.51
C ASN A 54 -22.43 -5.10 16.45
N GLY A 55 -23.45 -4.35 16.03
CA GLY A 55 -23.36 -2.89 15.89
C GLY A 55 -23.20 -2.12 17.21
N SER A 56 -23.53 -2.73 18.35
CA SER A 56 -23.18 -2.15 19.67
C SER A 56 -21.67 -2.18 19.94
N GLY A 57 -20.93 -2.98 19.18
CA GLY A 57 -19.47 -3.13 19.22
C GLY A 57 -18.76 -2.50 18.02
N ALA A 58 -19.39 -1.56 17.31
CA ALA A 58 -18.80 -0.91 16.14
C ALA A 58 -17.41 -0.32 16.44
N THR A 59 -16.51 -0.42 15.46
CA THR A 59 -15.16 0.14 15.49
C THR A 59 -15.08 1.32 14.54
N TYR A 60 -14.52 2.42 14.99
CA TYR A 60 -14.39 3.67 14.26
C TYR A 60 -12.93 4.04 14.15
N CYS A 61 -12.39 4.08 12.95
CA CYS A 61 -11.00 4.39 12.67
C CYS A 61 -10.91 5.73 11.93
N VAL A 62 -10.31 6.72 12.58
CA VAL A 62 -9.99 8.00 11.94
C VAL A 62 -8.65 7.84 11.24
N VAL A 63 -8.63 8.02 9.92
CA VAL A 63 -7.42 7.91 9.10
C VAL A 63 -7.10 9.27 8.50
N SER A 64 -5.87 9.73 8.71
CA SER A 64 -5.37 10.99 8.17
C SER A 64 -4.26 10.71 7.17
N ASN A 65 -4.44 11.20 5.94
CA ASN A 65 -3.39 11.25 4.93
C ASN A 65 -2.68 12.61 5.02
N SER A 66 -1.57 12.63 5.75
CA SER A 66 -0.67 13.79 5.86
C SER A 66 0.42 13.79 4.78
N SER A 67 0.31 12.93 3.76
CA SER A 67 1.19 12.95 2.61
C SER A 67 0.73 14.00 1.58
N THR A 68 1.59 14.24 0.58
CA THR A 68 1.27 15.06 -0.59
C THR A 68 0.64 14.26 -1.72
N TYR A 69 0.35 12.97 -1.51
CA TYR A 69 -0.10 12.02 -2.53
C TYR A 69 -1.50 11.48 -2.22
N ASP A 70 -2.29 11.26 -3.26
CA ASP A 70 -3.61 10.68 -3.13
C ASP A 70 -3.52 9.16 -2.97
N VAL A 71 -4.39 8.59 -2.13
CA VAL A 71 -4.66 7.15 -2.19
C VAL A 71 -5.53 6.90 -3.41
N THR A 72 -5.06 6.05 -4.30
CA THR A 72 -5.74 5.70 -5.55
C THR A 72 -6.57 4.42 -5.42
N THR A 73 -6.27 3.57 -4.44
CA THR A 73 -7.09 2.39 -4.15
C THR A 73 -7.13 2.10 -2.66
N MET A 74 -8.34 1.92 -2.14
CA MET A 74 -8.57 1.37 -0.81
C MET A 74 -9.18 -0.02 -0.94
N THR A 75 -8.71 -0.97 -0.12
CA THR A 75 -9.35 -2.30 -0.03
C THR A 75 -9.46 -2.76 1.41
N PHE A 76 -10.44 -3.59 1.71
CA PHE A 76 -10.55 -4.30 2.98
C PHE A 76 -10.72 -5.80 2.74
N ALA A 77 -10.01 -6.61 3.51
CA ALA A 77 -10.14 -8.07 3.51
C ALA A 77 -10.43 -8.55 4.93
N VAL A 78 -11.40 -9.45 5.09
CA VAL A 78 -11.57 -10.22 6.32
C VAL A 78 -10.49 -11.30 6.30
N MET A 79 -9.58 -11.27 7.27
CA MET A 79 -8.41 -12.14 7.33
C MET A 79 -8.62 -13.32 8.28
N ALA A 80 -9.45 -13.14 9.30
CA ALA A 80 -9.83 -14.17 10.25
C ALA A 80 -11.28 -13.95 10.69
N SER A 81 -11.99 -15.02 11.00
CA SER A 81 -13.37 -14.97 11.45
C SER A 81 -13.61 -16.08 12.47
N GLN A 82 -14.50 -15.84 13.44
CA GLN A 82 -14.66 -16.74 14.60
C GLN A 82 -15.21 -18.13 14.22
N SER A 83 -16.19 -18.17 13.34
CA SER A 83 -17.01 -19.37 13.11
C SER A 83 -16.89 -19.92 11.69
N VAL A 84 -16.22 -19.19 10.79
CA VAL A 84 -16.04 -19.56 9.38
C VAL A 84 -14.60 -19.28 8.95
N GLU A 85 -14.10 -20.04 7.99
CA GLU A 85 -12.83 -19.71 7.35
C GLU A 85 -12.98 -18.43 6.53
N ALA A 86 -12.15 -17.44 6.84
CA ALA A 86 -12.15 -16.18 6.09
C ALA A 86 -11.56 -16.42 4.69
N SER A 87 -12.23 -15.95 3.64
CA SER A 87 -11.75 -16.12 2.27
C SER A 87 -10.48 -15.31 1.97
N GLN A 88 -10.14 -14.35 2.84
CA GLN A 88 -9.01 -13.42 2.66
C GLN A 88 -9.07 -12.63 1.35
N THR A 89 -10.26 -12.53 0.75
CA THR A 89 -10.46 -11.83 -0.51
C THR A 89 -10.59 -10.34 -0.23
N ALA A 90 -9.67 -9.56 -0.78
CA ALA A 90 -9.73 -8.11 -0.70
C ALA A 90 -10.93 -7.58 -1.50
N GLN A 91 -11.72 -6.73 -0.87
CA GLN A 91 -12.82 -5.99 -1.47
C GLN A 91 -12.41 -4.55 -1.67
N THR A 92 -12.66 -4.01 -2.86
CA THR A 92 -12.23 -2.66 -3.23
C THR A 92 -13.35 -1.67 -2.99
N PHE A 93 -13.05 -0.59 -2.28
CA PHE A 93 -13.99 0.52 -2.11
C PHE A 93 -14.18 1.24 -3.45
N SER A 94 -15.33 1.89 -3.63
CA SER A 94 -15.52 2.85 -4.74
C SER A 94 -14.42 3.91 -4.70
N SER A 95 -13.91 4.32 -5.87
CA SER A 95 -12.88 5.37 -5.98
C SER A 95 -13.32 6.71 -5.40
N SER A 96 -14.63 6.97 -5.30
CA SER A 96 -15.19 8.16 -4.64
C SER A 96 -14.97 8.18 -3.12
N LEU A 97 -14.67 7.03 -2.52
CA LEU A 97 -14.40 6.88 -1.08
C LEU A 97 -12.91 6.85 -0.76
N ASN A 98 -12.05 6.97 -1.78
CA ASN A 98 -10.61 7.00 -1.58
C ASN A 98 -10.17 8.19 -0.72
N LEU A 99 -9.10 7.99 0.03
CA LEU A 99 -8.50 9.00 0.88
C LEU A 99 -7.58 9.92 0.07
N GLY A 100 -8.10 11.10 -0.28
CA GLY A 100 -7.31 12.15 -0.93
C GLY A 100 -6.13 12.64 -0.08
N LYS A 101 -5.18 13.32 -0.70
CA LYS A 101 -4.07 14.01 -0.02
C LYS A 101 -4.58 15.08 0.94
N ALA A 102 -3.86 15.29 2.05
CA ALA A 102 -4.23 16.24 3.10
C ALA A 102 -5.68 16.08 3.61
N LYS A 103 -6.24 14.87 3.53
CA LYS A 103 -7.61 14.56 3.96
C LYS A 103 -7.59 13.65 5.18
N THR A 104 -8.58 13.83 6.05
CA THR A 104 -8.93 12.89 7.10
C THR A 104 -10.30 12.29 6.80
N SER A 105 -10.45 10.99 6.98
CA SER A 105 -11.72 10.29 6.83
C SER A 105 -11.98 9.35 8.01
N LEU A 106 -13.25 9.14 8.31
CA LEU A 106 -13.72 8.18 9.30
C LEU A 106 -14.10 6.88 8.59
N ILE A 107 -13.42 5.80 8.91
CA ILE A 107 -13.78 4.45 8.48
C ILE A 107 -14.50 3.76 9.63
N ALA A 108 -15.76 3.39 9.43
CA ALA A 108 -16.54 2.68 10.44
C ALA A 108 -16.79 1.24 10.02
N PHE A 109 -16.38 0.32 10.88
CA PHE A 109 -16.71 -1.10 10.84
C PHE A 109 -17.90 -1.30 11.79
N ASP A 110 -19.09 -1.34 11.22
CA ASP A 110 -20.34 -1.47 11.95
C ASP A 110 -21.07 -2.73 11.49
N GLY A 111 -20.99 -3.76 12.31
CA GLY A 111 -21.53 -5.06 11.99
C GLY A 111 -20.81 -5.72 10.80
N GLN A 112 -21.56 -5.95 9.73
CA GLN A 112 -21.05 -6.54 8.48
C GLN A 112 -20.90 -5.49 7.38
N THR A 113 -20.87 -4.21 7.75
CA THR A 113 -20.75 -3.09 6.81
C THR A 113 -19.51 -2.29 7.14
N VAL A 114 -18.78 -1.89 6.10
CA VAL A 114 -17.66 -0.95 6.21
C VAL A 114 -18.03 0.32 5.47
N SER A 115 -18.04 1.44 6.18
CA SER A 115 -18.38 2.76 5.64
C SER A 115 -17.21 3.73 5.74
N VAL A 116 -17.18 4.72 4.85
CA VAL A 116 -16.21 5.82 4.85
C VAL A 116 -16.99 7.12 4.86
N ASP A 117 -16.72 7.99 5.84
CA ASP A 117 -17.39 9.28 6.03
C ASP A 117 -18.93 9.15 6.04
N GLY A 118 -19.44 8.05 6.64
CA GLY A 118 -20.87 7.73 6.72
C GLY A 118 -21.49 7.14 5.45
N THR A 119 -20.72 7.01 4.36
CA THR A 119 -21.17 6.34 3.13
C THR A 119 -20.78 4.87 3.17
N THR A 120 -21.75 3.97 3.05
CA THR A 120 -21.48 2.52 2.94
C THR A 120 -20.56 2.24 1.76
N GLY A 121 -19.39 1.69 2.05
CA GLY A 121 -18.39 1.35 1.05
C GLY A 121 -18.42 -0.13 0.68
N LEU A 122 -18.54 -1.01 1.67
CA LEU A 122 -18.49 -2.46 1.50
C LEU A 122 -19.53 -3.18 2.38
N ASP A 123 -20.07 -4.27 1.85
CA ASP A 123 -20.77 -5.31 2.60
C ASP A 123 -19.86 -6.54 2.67
N ILE A 124 -19.59 -7.01 3.89
CA ILE A 124 -18.71 -8.15 4.17
C ILE A 124 -19.45 -9.36 4.72
N SER A 125 -20.78 -9.40 4.57
CA SER A 125 -21.63 -10.46 5.13
C SER A 125 -21.29 -11.85 4.59
N SER A 126 -20.86 -11.96 3.33
CA SER A 126 -20.39 -13.22 2.75
C SER A 126 -19.11 -13.77 3.40
N TYR A 127 -18.28 -12.90 3.98
CA TYR A 127 -16.99 -13.26 4.58
C TYR A 127 -17.06 -13.51 6.09
N THR A 128 -18.08 -12.95 6.75
CA THR A 128 -18.28 -13.05 8.21
C THR A 128 -19.41 -14.02 8.56
N GLN A 129 -20.43 -14.13 7.72
CA GLN A 129 -21.59 -15.01 7.87
C GLN A 129 -22.21 -14.90 9.27
N THR A 130 -22.20 -16.00 10.04
CA THR A 130 -22.75 -16.06 11.40
C THR A 130 -21.73 -15.70 12.49
N SER A 131 -20.50 -15.33 12.12
CA SER A 131 -19.44 -15.04 13.08
C SER A 131 -19.73 -13.75 13.84
N SER A 132 -19.51 -13.77 15.15
CA SER A 132 -19.74 -12.59 16.00
C SER A 132 -18.57 -11.59 15.99
N MET A 133 -17.40 -12.07 15.56
CA MET A 133 -16.15 -11.31 15.55
C MET A 133 -15.24 -11.76 14.41
N TYR A 134 -14.41 -10.84 13.94
CA TYR A 134 -13.49 -11.04 12.83
C TYR A 134 -12.27 -10.12 12.96
N GLY A 135 -11.18 -10.49 12.29
CA GLY A 135 -10.01 -9.64 12.08
C GLY A 135 -9.87 -9.32 10.60
N GLY A 136 -9.28 -8.17 10.28
CA GLY A 136 -9.17 -7.75 8.88
C GLY A 136 -7.96 -6.89 8.60
N THR A 137 -7.67 -6.75 7.31
CA THR A 137 -6.62 -5.88 6.79
C THR A 137 -7.23 -4.80 5.92
N LEU A 138 -6.98 -3.55 6.30
CA LEU A 138 -7.27 -2.38 5.49
C LEU A 138 -6.01 -2.00 4.72
N LYS A 139 -6.13 -1.77 3.41
CA LYS A 139 -5.01 -1.44 2.53
C LYS A 139 -5.25 -0.12 1.83
N PHE A 140 -4.23 0.73 1.81
CA PHE A 140 -4.17 1.96 1.03
C PHE A 140 -3.05 1.83 0.00
N LEU A 141 -3.35 2.13 -1.26
CA LEU A 141 -2.40 2.13 -2.37
C LEU A 141 -2.35 3.51 -2.99
N SER A 142 -1.16 4.03 -3.27
CA SER A 142 -0.96 5.17 -4.17
C SER A 142 -0.14 4.73 -5.38
N THR A 143 -0.54 5.14 -6.58
CA THR A 143 0.19 4.87 -7.83
C THR A 143 1.02 6.05 -8.33
N SER A 144 1.07 7.16 -7.57
CA SER A 144 1.87 8.34 -7.92
C SER A 144 3.35 8.12 -7.59
N SER A 145 4.26 8.78 -8.31
CA SER A 145 5.70 8.73 -8.04
C SER A 145 6.04 9.46 -6.73
N GLY A 146 5.96 8.70 -5.63
CA GLY A 146 6.27 9.11 -4.26
C GLY A 146 5.43 8.33 -3.25
N SER A 147 5.96 8.09 -2.04
CA SER A 147 5.40 7.05 -1.18
C SER A 147 4.46 7.57 -0.09
N ILE A 148 3.22 7.05 -0.09
CA ILE A 148 2.48 6.89 1.17
C ILE A 148 3.18 5.83 2.04
N ASN A 149 3.14 6.00 3.35
CA ASN A 149 3.75 5.09 4.32
C ASN A 149 3.04 5.23 5.68
N CYS A 150 3.35 4.37 6.64
CA CYS A 150 2.77 4.37 7.98
C CYS A 150 3.02 5.63 8.80
N LYS A 151 4.00 6.47 8.41
CA LYS A 151 4.26 7.75 9.06
C LYS A 151 3.38 8.87 8.53
N ASN A 152 2.80 8.73 7.34
CA ASN A 152 1.98 9.77 6.69
C ASN A 152 0.54 9.35 6.38
N ILE A 153 0.22 8.06 6.42
CA ILE A 153 -1.14 7.55 6.54
C ILE A 153 -1.28 7.10 7.98
N LEU A 154 -1.75 7.98 8.86
CA LEU A 154 -1.88 7.73 10.30
C LEU A 154 -3.31 7.32 10.63
N MET A 155 -3.49 6.36 11.54
CA MET A 155 -4.81 5.88 11.95
C MET A 155 -4.95 5.81 13.46
N SER A 156 -6.12 6.19 13.96
CA SER A 156 -6.55 6.00 15.35
C SER A 156 -7.92 5.32 15.38
N CYS A 157 -7.98 4.13 15.99
CA CYS A 157 -9.22 3.37 16.11
C CYS A 157 -9.81 3.41 17.51
N PHE A 158 -11.14 3.44 17.57
CA PHE A 158 -11.93 3.48 18.79
C PHE A 158 -13.09 2.49 18.71
N GLN A 159 -13.49 1.92 19.85
CA GLN A 159 -14.55 0.92 19.92
C GLN A 159 -15.71 1.32 20.82
N GLY A 160 -16.91 0.88 20.40
CA GLY A 160 -18.14 0.95 21.17
C GLY A 160 -18.91 2.26 21.00
N THR A 161 -19.97 2.38 21.80
CA THR A 161 -20.96 3.46 21.73
C THR A 161 -20.81 4.53 22.83
N THR A 162 -19.80 4.41 23.69
CA THR A 162 -19.58 5.36 24.81
C THR A 162 -19.02 6.70 24.32
N SER A 163 -19.19 7.74 25.15
CA SER A 163 -18.55 9.05 24.96
C SER A 163 -17.73 9.42 26.21
N PRO A 164 -16.38 9.51 26.11
CA PRO A 164 -15.57 9.21 24.93
C PRO A 164 -15.57 7.71 24.59
N LYS A 165 -15.28 7.40 23.31
CA LYS A 165 -15.09 6.01 22.87
C LYS A 165 -13.77 5.47 23.41
N ARG A 166 -13.68 4.15 23.64
CA ARG A 166 -12.44 3.51 24.12
C ARG A 166 -11.47 3.31 22.97
N ASN A 167 -10.17 3.52 23.20
CA ASN A 167 -9.15 3.23 22.19
C ASN A 167 -9.14 1.72 21.88
N LEU A 168 -9.06 1.40 20.58
CA LEU A 168 -8.72 0.06 20.14
C LEU A 168 -7.20 -0.05 20.14
N ILE A 169 -6.67 -1.00 20.91
CA ILE A 169 -5.24 -1.21 21.08
C ILE A 169 -4.84 -2.49 20.35
N GLY A 170 -3.62 -2.55 19.82
CA GLY A 170 -3.04 -3.76 19.23
C GLY A 170 -3.23 -3.89 17.72
N TYR A 171 -3.66 -2.83 17.01
CA TYR A 171 -3.60 -2.81 15.55
C TYR A 171 -2.21 -2.35 15.09
N LEU A 172 -1.81 -2.84 13.92
CA LEU A 172 -0.47 -2.62 13.36
C LEU A 172 -0.58 -1.91 12.02
N CYS A 173 0.34 -0.97 11.77
CA CYS A 173 0.60 -0.43 10.44
C CYS A 173 1.88 -1.03 9.88
N GLU A 174 1.84 -1.55 8.66
CA GLU A 174 3.01 -1.95 7.87
C GLU A 174 2.99 -1.24 6.51
N ASP A 175 4.13 -0.83 5.98
CA ASP A 175 4.24 -0.29 4.62
C ASP A 175 5.36 -0.92 3.82
N ASP A 176 5.30 -0.79 2.50
CA ASP A 176 6.33 -1.28 1.58
C ASP A 176 7.53 -0.32 1.44
N SER A 177 7.60 0.74 2.25
CA SER A 177 8.71 1.70 2.21
C SER A 177 9.90 1.19 3.00
N THR A 178 11.12 1.42 2.50
CA THR A 178 12.38 1.10 3.23
C THR A 178 12.80 2.22 4.18
N SER A 179 11.86 3.06 4.63
CA SER A 179 12.13 4.21 5.49
C SER A 179 12.15 3.88 6.99
N GLY A 180 12.03 2.60 7.34
CA GLY A 180 12.17 2.10 8.70
C GLY A 180 13.63 2.06 9.17
N PRO A 181 13.87 1.83 10.48
CA PRO A 181 15.21 1.64 11.02
C PRO A 181 15.94 0.52 10.27
N GLY A 182 17.20 0.74 9.85
CA GLY A 182 17.97 -0.28 9.13
C GLY A 182 17.49 -0.59 7.71
N SER A 183 16.71 0.30 7.10
CA SER A 183 16.14 0.14 5.76
C SER A 183 15.08 -0.97 5.62
N TYR A 184 14.46 -1.37 6.74
CA TYR A 184 13.31 -2.26 6.76
C TYR A 184 12.00 -1.50 6.52
N PHE A 185 10.92 -2.24 6.33
CA PHE A 185 9.53 -1.74 6.34
C PHE A 185 9.23 -0.98 7.63
N ASN A 186 8.46 0.10 7.57
CA ASN A 186 7.95 0.64 8.83
C ASN A 186 6.90 -0.33 9.37
N LEU A 187 7.06 -0.71 10.63
CA LEU A 187 6.05 -1.42 11.40
C LEU A 187 5.75 -0.58 12.66
N ILE A 188 4.52 -0.09 12.78
CA ILE A 188 4.09 0.75 13.90
C ILE A 188 2.90 0.08 14.59
N GLY A 189 3.05 -0.23 15.87
CA GLY A 189 1.96 -0.69 16.73
C GLY A 189 1.31 0.47 17.48
N TYR A 190 0.00 0.39 17.65
CA TYR A 190 -0.84 1.40 18.32
C TYR A 190 -1.59 0.82 19.52
#